data_AF-A0A484I4X5-F1
#
_entry.id   AF-A0A484I4X5-F1
#
_cell.length_a   1.000
_cell.length_b   1.000
_cell.length_c   1.000
_cell.angle_alpha   90.00
_cell.angle_beta   90.00
_cell.angle_gamma   90.00
#
_symmetry.space_group_name_H-M   'P 1'
#
loop_
_entity.id
_entity.type
_entity.pdbx_description
1 polymer ?
#
loop_
_entity_poly.entity_id
_entity_poly.type
_entity_poly.pdbx_seq_one_letter_code
_entity_poly.pdbx_strand_id
1 'polypeptide(L)' 'MRISSRMGVEIDQCPSCKGVWLDRGELEKLTRIQERYEDDHFRKCHDGMDYDDDYYHRRKLKKRAF' A
#
# COMPACT_ATOMS: atom_id res chain seq x y z
N MET A 1 26.94 -5.41 2.55
CA MET A 1 25.66 -6.16 2.51
C MET A 1 25.05 -6.09 3.90
N ARG A 2 23.80 -5.65 4.06
CA ARG A 2 23.12 -5.65 5.36
C ARG A 2 21.87 -6.52 5.25
N ILE A 3 21.86 -7.60 6.04
CA ILE A 3 20.69 -8.47 6.19
C ILE A 3 19.78 -7.84 7.26
N SER A 4 18.48 -7.79 6.96
CA SER A 4 17.46 -7.37 7.93
C SER A 4 16.22 -8.25 7.80
N SER A 5 15.62 -8.64 8.92
CA SER A 5 14.35 -9.36 8.90
C SER A 5 13.17 -8.39 9.09
N ARG A 6 12.16 -8.48 8.23
CA ARG A 6 10.93 -7.70 8.34
C ARG A 6 9.73 -8.60 8.10
N MET A 7 8.79 -8.62 9.04
CA MET A 7 7.57 -9.42 8.94
C MET A 7 7.83 -10.91 8.61
N GLY A 8 8.96 -11.45 9.08
CA GLY A 8 9.37 -12.83 8.82
C GLY A 8 9.99 -13.09 7.43
N VAL A 9 10.36 -12.05 6.70
CA VAL A 9 11.09 -12.11 5.42
C VAL A 9 12.50 -11.58 5.61
N GLU A 10 13.51 -12.29 5.08
CA GLU A 10 14.89 -11.80 5.08
C GLU A 10 15.09 -10.85 3.90
N ILE A 11 15.71 -9.71 4.17
CA ILE A 11 15.89 -8.64 3.19
C ILE A 11 17.36 -8.29 3.15
N ASP A 12 17.90 -8.45 1.95
CA ASP A 12 19.30 -8.22 1.64
C ASP A 12 19.48 -6.84 0.98
N GLN A 13 20.07 -5.90 1.72
CA GLN A 13 20.21 -4.52 1.26
C GLN A 13 21.66 -4.15 0.95
N CYS A 14 21.86 -3.56 -0.22
CA CYS A 14 23.10 -2.90 -0.59
C CYS A 14 23.17 -1.49 0.06
N PRO A 15 24.18 -1.18 0.88
CA PRO A 15 24.25 0.10 1.60
C PRO A 15 24.59 1.30 0.71
N SER A 16 25.15 1.09 -0.49
CA SER A 16 25.57 2.17 -1.40
C SER A 16 24.47 2.62 -2.35
N CYS A 17 23.79 1.67 -3.02
CA CYS A 17 22.74 1.97 -4.00
C CYS A 17 21.32 1.77 -3.46
N LYS A 18 21.17 1.28 -2.22
CA LYS A 18 19.87 0.90 -1.61
C LYS A 18 19.13 -0.19 -2.37
N GLY A 19 19.79 -0.89 -3.30
CA GLY A 19 19.25 -2.06 -3.98
C GLY A 19 18.88 -3.14 -2.98
N VAL A 20 17.76 -3.81 -3.24
CA VAL A 20 17.22 -4.88 -2.40
C VAL A 20 17.14 -6.16 -3.23
N TRP A 21 17.64 -7.25 -2.68
CA TRP A 21 17.54 -8.59 -3.26
C TRP A 21 16.63 -9.46 -2.38
N LEU A 22 15.85 -10.30 -3.04
CA LEU A 22 14.85 -11.18 -2.44
C LEU A 22 14.97 -12.55 -3.08
N ASP A 23 14.85 -13.61 -2.27
CA ASP A 23 14.90 -14.96 -2.77
C ASP A 23 13.57 -15.42 -3.37
N ARG A 24 13.63 -16.51 -4.15
CA ARG A 24 12.46 -17.13 -4.76
C ARG A 24 11.54 -17.69 -3.65
N GLY A 25 10.38 -17.07 -3.48
CA GLY A 25 9.39 -17.43 -2.46
C GLY A 25 9.25 -16.39 -1.33
N GLU A 26 10.25 -15.54 -1.12
CA GLU A 26 10.13 -14.39 -0.22
C GLU A 26 9.28 -13.29 -0.81
N LEU A 27 9.43 -13.04 -2.12
CA LEU A 27 8.58 -12.12 -2.87
C LEU A 27 7.11 -12.50 -2.76
N GLU A 28 6.79 -13.80 -2.84
CA GLU A 28 5.41 -14.29 -2.72
C GLU A 28 4.83 -14.05 -1.33
N LYS A 29 5.64 -14.23 -0.27
CA LYS A 29 5.23 -13.88 1.10
C LYS A 29 4.94 -12.39 1.23
N LEU A 30 5.78 -11.52 0.66
CA LEU A 30 5.56 -10.07 0.68
C LEU A 30 4.27 -9.68 -0.05
N THR A 31 4.00 -10.27 -1.22
CA THR A 31 2.75 -10.01 -1.97
C THR A 31 1.52 -10.40 -1.15
N ARG A 32 1.52 -11.57 -0.50
CA ARG A 32 0.39 -11.98 0.35
C ARG A 32 0.19 -11.06 1.56
N ILE A 33 1.29 -10.55 2.13
CA ILE A 33 1.23 -9.57 3.22
C ILE A 33 0.64 -8.25 2.69
N GLN A 34 1.07 -7.78 1.52
CA GLN A 34 0.56 -6.57 0.86
C GLN A 34 -0.95 -6.67 0.63
N GLU A 35 -1.44 -7.77 0.07
CA GLU A 35 -2.87 -8.01 -0.17
C GLU A 35 -3.68 -7.89 1.14
N ARG A 36 -3.19 -8.48 2.24
CA ARG A 36 -3.84 -8.36 3.56
C ARG A 36 -3.88 -6.94 4.09
N TYR A 37 -2.81 -6.16 3.90
CA TYR A 37 -2.80 -4.76 4.31
C TYR A 37 -3.80 -3.92 3.51
N GLU A 38 -3.94 -4.19 2.21
CA GLU A 38 -4.89 -3.51 1.34
C GLU A 38 -6.34 -3.83 1.73
N ASP A 39 -6.64 -5.10 2.01
CA ASP A 39 -7.95 -5.56 2.49
C ASP A 39 -8.30 -4.93 3.84
N ASP A 40 -7.37 -4.94 4.81
CA ASP A 40 -7.58 -4.34 6.13
C ASP A 40 -7.76 -2.82 6.07
N HIS A 41 -7.05 -2.15 5.15
CA HIS A 41 -7.21 -0.72 4.92
C HIS A 41 -8.59 -0.41 4.34
N PHE A 42 -9.01 -1.15 3.31
CA PHE A 42 -10.34 -0.99 2.72
C PHE A 42 -11.45 -1.27 3.73
N ARG A 43 -11.30 -2.33 4.54
CA ARG A 43 -12.23 -2.68 5.62
C ARG A 43 -12.32 -1.58 6.68
N LYS A 44 -11.21 -0.94 7.06
CA LYS A 44 -11.20 0.22 7.97
C LYS A 44 -11.87 1.45 7.39
N CYS A 45 -11.76 1.70 6.09
CA CYS A 45 -12.42 2.83 5.43
C CYS A 45 -13.92 2.60 5.18
N HIS A 46 -14.35 1.34 5.08
CA HIS A 46 -15.74 0.98 4.78
C HIS A 46 -16.63 0.80 6.04
N ASP A 47 -16.05 0.89 7.24
CA ASP A 47 -16.78 0.86 8.53
C ASP A 47 -17.31 2.24 8.97
N GLY A 48 -17.46 3.18 8.04
CA GLY A 48 -18.35 4.33 8.24
C GLY A 48 -17.77 5.56 8.94
N MET A 49 -16.51 5.93 8.69
CA MET A 49 -16.16 7.35 8.83
C MET A 49 -16.57 8.05 7.53
N ASP A 50 -17.62 8.85 7.63
CA ASP A 50 -18.07 9.79 6.60
C ASP A 50 -16.95 10.81 6.37
N TYR A 51 -15.95 10.44 5.55
CA TYR A 51 -14.99 11.38 5.02
C TYR A 51 -15.77 12.24 4.04
N ASP A 52 -16.16 13.43 4.52
CA ASP A 52 -16.89 14.45 3.78
C ASP A 52 -16.05 14.88 2.56
N ASP A 53 -16.15 14.13 1.46
CA ASP A 53 -15.45 14.37 0.18
C ASP A 53 -16.21 15.45 -0.61
N ASP A 54 -16.05 16.69 -0.15
CA ASP A 54 -16.51 17.91 -0.82
C ASP A 54 -15.74 18.20 -2.12
N TYR A 55 -14.66 17.47 -2.41
CA TYR A 55 -13.78 17.68 -3.56
C TYR A 55 -14.40 17.17 -4.88
N TYR A 56 -15.10 16.02 -4.89
CA TYR A 56 -15.74 15.51 -6.12
C TYR A 56 -17.06 16.20 -6.49
N HIS A 57 -17.82 16.69 -5.52
CA HIS A 57 -19.15 17.28 -5.76
C HIS A 57 -19.09 18.63 -6.49
N ARG A 58 -18.04 19.43 -6.23
CA ARG A 58 -17.82 20.72 -6.92
C ARG A 58 -17.64 20.57 -8.43
N ARG A 59 -17.09 19.44 -8.89
CA ARG A 59 -16.81 19.20 -10.32
C ARG A 59 -18.06 18.79 -11.11
N LYS A 60 -19.05 18.15 -10.46
CA LYS A 60 -20.35 17.80 -11.08
C LYS A 60 -21.29 19.01 -11.18
N LEU A 61 -21.27 19.91 -10.20
CA LEU A 61 -22.09 21.14 -10.23
C LEU A 61 -21.66 22.09 -11.37
N LYS A 62 -20.36 22.19 -11.65
CA LYS A 62 -19.84 22.99 -12.78
C LYS A 62 -20.17 22.40 -14.17
N LYS A 63 -20.49 21.10 -14.28
CA LYS A 63 -20.84 20.45 -15.55
C LYS A 63 -22.32 20.52 -15.91
N ARG A 64 -23.17 21.00 -15.00
CA ARG A 64 -24.62 21.22 -15.23
C ARG A 64 -24.96 22.68 -15.59
N ALA A 65 -23.95 23.53 -15.72
CA ALA A 65 -24.08 24.96 -16.01
C ALA A 65 -23.73 25.32 -17.47
N PHE A 66 -24.00 24.40 -18.41
CA PHE A 66 -24.09 24.64 -19.85
C PHE A 66 -25.34 23.97 -20.39
#